data_AF-A0AAE1GYS3-F1
#
_entry.id   AF-A0AAE1GYS3-F1
#
_cell.length_a   1.000
_cell.length_b   1.000
_cell.length_c   1.000
_cell.angle_alpha   90.00
_cell.angle_beta   90.00
_cell.angle_gamma   90.00
#
_symmetry.space_group_name_H-M   'P 1'
#
loop_
_entity.id
_entity.type
_entity.pdbx_description
1 polymer ?
#
loop_
_entity_poly.entity_id
_entity_poly.type
_entity_poly.pdbx_seq_one_letter_code
_entity_poly.pdbx_strand_id
1 'polypeptide(L)'
;MFSYKEKFDLLIKKKMSMMKGSNSKILTPAKYASLIRDVQAAKSKTKKKTSKGYRRLDKYSTLDVEGETKLIASLEEGDQVRFYVHTESLFDACKDVHNQT
;
A
#
# COMPACT_ATOMS: atom_id res chain seq x y z
N MET A 1 26.22 -16.02 1.92
CA MET A 1 25.64 -15.93 0.56
C MET A 1 24.27 -15.29 0.70
N PHE A 2 24.00 -14.15 0.06
CA PHE A 2 22.69 -13.50 0.16
C PHE A 2 21.61 -14.30 -0.59
N SER A 3 20.46 -14.49 0.05
CA SER A 3 19.24 -15.01 -0.57
C SER A 3 18.70 -14.07 -1.67
N TYR A 4 17.83 -14.59 -2.53
CA TYR A 4 17.20 -13.78 -3.58
C TYR A 4 16.36 -12.63 -3.01
N LYS A 5 15.69 -12.85 -1.88
CA LYS A 5 14.94 -11.81 -1.17
C LYS A 5 15.86 -10.67 -0.70
N GLU A 6 16.97 -11.01 -0.04
CA GLU A 6 17.92 -10.00 0.45
C GLU A 6 18.53 -9.19 -0.69
N LYS A 7 18.86 -9.84 -1.82
CA LYS A 7 19.35 -9.15 -3.02
C LYS A 7 18.29 -8.19 -3.57
N PHE A 8 17.04 -8.63 -3.66
CA PHE A 8 15.93 -7.81 -4.12
C PHE A 8 15.72 -6.59 -3.21
N ASP A 9 15.61 -6.82 -1.90
CA ASP A 9 15.37 -5.77 -0.91
C ASP A 9 16.49 -4.71 -0.94
N LEU A 10 17.75 -5.14 -1.11
CA LEU A 10 18.90 -4.25 -1.22
C LEU A 10 18.85 -3.39 -2.50
N LEU A 11 18.48 -3.99 -3.64
CA LEU A 11 18.32 -3.26 -4.90
C LEU A 11 17.19 -2.25 -4.83
N ILE A 12 16.06 -2.63 -4.26
CA ILE A 12 14.90 -1.75 -4.05
C ILE A 12 15.28 -0.58 -3.14
N LYS A 13 15.92 -0.85 -2.00
CA LYS A 13 16.38 0.19 -1.07
C LYS A 13 17.36 1.15 -1.73
N LYS A 14 18.31 0.63 -2.53
CA LYS A 14 19.23 1.45 -3.32
C LYS A 14 18.49 2.31 -4.34
N LYS A 15 17.52 1.75 -5.08
CA LYS A 15 16.71 2.53 -6.04
C LYS A 15 15.92 3.63 -5.34
N MET A 16 15.31 3.34 -4.18
CA MET A 16 14.56 4.33 -3.42
C MET A 16 15.44 5.49 -2.94
N SER A 17 16.66 5.22 -2.49
CA SER A 17 17.58 6.27 -2.04
C SER A 17 18.09 7.15 -3.19
N MET A 18 18.11 6.63 -4.42
CA MET A 18 18.49 7.39 -5.62
C MET A 18 17.35 8.26 -6.16
N MET A 19 16.08 7.91 -5.90
CA MET A 19 14.91 8.67 -6.35
C MET A 19 14.52 9.79 -5.38
N LYS A 20 15.48 10.56 -4.85
CA LYS A 20 15.24 11.66 -3.90
C LYS A 20 14.34 12.74 -4.52
N GLY A 21 13.05 12.67 -4.21
CA GLY A 21 12.01 13.61 -4.63
C GLY A 21 10.65 12.94 -4.47
N SER A 22 9.87 13.42 -3.48
CA SER A 22 8.43 13.20 -3.21
C SER A 22 7.71 12.04 -3.91
N ASN A 23 8.27 10.83 -3.93
CA ASN A 23 7.63 9.66 -4.52
C ASN A 23 6.48 9.21 -3.62
N SER A 24 5.31 9.81 -3.83
CA SER A 24 4.06 9.56 -3.12
C SER A 24 3.49 8.16 -3.39
N LYS A 25 4.03 7.45 -4.39
CA LYS A 25 3.58 6.13 -4.83
C LYS A 25 4.27 4.96 -4.12
N ILE A 26 5.43 5.19 -3.50
CA ILE A 26 6.16 4.15 -2.75
C ILE A 26 5.71 4.17 -1.29
N LEU A 27 5.17 3.03 -0.85
CA LEU A 27 4.67 2.85 0.51
C LEU A 27 5.66 2.03 1.32
N THR A 28 6.39 2.70 2.22
CA THR A 28 7.11 2.01 3.29
C THR A 28 6.09 1.41 4.27
N PRO A 29 6.46 0.40 5.08
CA PRO A 29 5.53 -0.20 6.05
C PRO A 29 4.90 0.84 6.98
N ALA A 30 5.69 1.80 7.47
CA ALA A 30 5.20 2.90 8.29
C ALA A 30 4.19 3.81 7.56
N LYS A 31 4.45 4.16 6.29
CA LYS A 31 3.50 4.95 5.48
C LYS A 31 2.22 4.18 5.19
N TYR A 32 2.34 2.89 4.91
CA TYR A 32 1.21 1.99 4.66
C TYR A 32 0.29 1.92 5.87
N ALA A 33 0.85 1.63 7.05
CA ALA A 33 0.09 1.60 8.31
C ALA A 33 -0.54 2.96 8.64
N SER A 34 0.19 4.06 8.43
CA SER A 34 -0.35 5.41 8.60
C SER A 34 -1.54 5.69 7.67
N LEU A 35 -1.47 5.25 6.41
CA LEU A 35 -2.56 5.43 5.45
C LEU A 35 -3.80 4.64 5.84
N ILE A 36 -3.65 3.39 6.30
CA ILE A 36 -4.79 2.58 6.78
C ILE A 36 -5.49 3.30 7.93
N ARG A 37 -4.73 3.73 8.94
CA ARG A 37 -5.27 4.47 10.09
C ARG A 37 -5.98 5.75 9.66
N ASP A 38 -5.36 6.49 8.74
CA ASP A 38 -5.91 7.74 8.21
C ASP A 38 -7.23 7.52 7.45
N VAL A 39 -7.32 6.45 6.65
CA VAL A 39 -8.53 6.09 5.89
C VAL A 39 -9.63 5.62 6.84
N GLN A 40 -9.32 4.75 7.81
CA GLN A 40 -10.28 4.32 8.83
C GLN A 40 -10.79 5.51 9.65
N ALA A 41 -9.90 6.38 10.11
CA ALA A 41 -10.28 7.59 10.83
C ALA A 41 -11.12 8.55 9.97
N ALA A 42 -10.86 8.63 8.66
CA ALA A 42 -11.67 9.43 7.74
C ALA A 42 -13.05 8.80 7.48
N LYS A 43 -13.17 7.46 7.48
CA LYS A 43 -14.44 6.74 7.39
C LYS A 43 -15.31 6.96 8.65
N SER A 44 -14.71 6.87 9.84
CA SER A 44 -15.43 6.99 11.13
C SER A 44 -15.81 8.42 11.52
N LYS A 45 -15.28 9.44 10.84
CA LYS A 45 -15.60 10.85 11.15
C LYS A 45 -17.03 11.18 10.72
N THR A 46 -17.88 11.45 11.72
CA THR A 46 -19.25 11.96 11.59
C THR A 46 -19.35 13.47 11.41
N LYS A 47 -18.30 14.24 11.73
CA LYS A 47 -18.20 15.70 11.46
C LYS A 47 -17.55 16.00 10.10
N LYS A 48 -17.65 17.26 9.62
CA LYS A 48 -17.06 17.74 8.36
C LYS A 48 -15.63 17.23 8.18
N LYS A 49 -15.42 16.39 7.15
CA LYS A 49 -14.12 15.83 6.78
C LYS A 49 -13.21 16.93 6.24
N THR A 50 -11.90 16.83 6.47
CA THR A 50 -10.93 17.75 5.87
C THR A 50 -10.78 17.45 4.38
N SER A 51 -10.35 18.42 3.56
CA SER A 51 -10.07 18.21 2.13
C SER A 51 -9.12 17.03 1.87
N LYS A 52 -8.09 16.86 2.73
CA LYS A 52 -7.19 15.68 2.70
C LYS A 52 -7.93 14.37 2.97
N GLY A 53 -8.92 14.38 3.87
CA GLY A 53 -9.76 13.23 4.17
C GLY A 53 -10.60 12.79 2.98
N TYR A 54 -11.26 13.75 2.30
CA TYR A 54 -12.01 13.45 1.07
C TYR A 54 -11.12 12.85 -0.02
N ARG A 55 -9.97 13.48 -0.31
CA ARG A 55 -9.03 12.97 -1.32
C ARG A 55 -8.49 11.57 -1.00
N ARG A 56 -8.37 11.23 0.28
CA ARG A 56 -7.92 9.89 0.70
C ARG A 56 -9.01 8.84 0.51
N LEU A 57 -10.27 9.17 0.81
CA LEU A 57 -11.39 8.26 0.61
C LEU A 57 -11.71 8.04 -0.87
N ASP A 58 -11.50 9.06 -1.69
CA ASP A 58 -11.62 8.97 -3.14
C ASP A 58 -10.59 8.01 -3.76
N LYS A 59 -9.36 8.01 -3.22
CA LYS A 59 -8.26 7.20 -3.76
C LYS A 59 -8.10 5.83 -3.11
N TYR A 60 -8.39 5.74 -1.82
CA TYR A 60 -8.09 4.59 -0.98
C TYR A 60 -9.31 4.11 -0.23
N SER A 61 -9.48 2.79 -0.20
CA SER A 61 -10.36 2.12 0.74
C SER A 61 -9.55 1.07 1.52
N THR A 62 -10.22 0.41 2.45
CA THR A 62 -9.65 -0.62 3.31
C THR A 62 -10.58 -1.83 3.24
N LEU A 63 -10.00 -3.01 3.19
CA LEU A 63 -10.70 -4.29 3.15
C LEU A 63 -10.03 -5.23 4.16
N ASP A 64 -10.82 -5.91 4.96
CA ASP A 64 -10.31 -6.93 5.88
C ASP A 64 -10.23 -8.27 5.15
N VAL A 65 -9.03 -8.84 5.09
CA VAL A 65 -8.75 -10.13 4.44
C VAL A 65 -8.03 -10.99 5.47
N GLU A 66 -8.63 -12.14 5.83
CA GLU A 66 -8.03 -13.11 6.76
C GLU A 66 -7.61 -12.51 8.13
N GLY A 67 -8.34 -11.50 8.60
CA GLY A 67 -8.05 -10.82 9.88
C GLY A 67 -6.99 -9.71 9.78
N GLU A 68 -6.46 -9.42 8.60
CA GLU A 68 -5.58 -8.29 8.34
C GLU A 68 -6.27 -7.21 7.49
N THR A 69 -6.24 -5.96 7.96
CA THR A 69 -6.74 -4.83 7.17
C THR A 69 -5.75 -4.50 6.05
N LYS A 70 -6.16 -4.71 4.81
CA LYS A 70 -5.41 -4.35 3.61
C LYS A 70 -5.88 -3.00 3.06
N LEU A 71 -4.93 -2.22 2.53
CA LEU A 71 -5.19 -1.00 1.78
C LEU A 71 -5.51 -1.37 0.32
N ILE A 72 -6.65 -0.91 -0.18
CA ILE A 72 -7.09 -1.13 -1.56
C ILE A 72 -7.33 0.19 -2.28
N ALA A 73 -7.33 0.16 -3.61
CA ALA A 73 -7.89 1.26 -4.40
C ALA A 73 -9.37 1.45 -4.05
N SER A 74 -9.86 2.68 -4.12
CA SER A 74 -11.30 2.91 -4.07
C SER A 74 -11.94 2.17 -5.25
N LEU A 75 -13.02 1.43 -4.98
CA LEU A 75 -13.69 0.61 -5.98
C LEU A 75 -14.77 1.46 -6.65
N GLU A 76 -14.72 1.55 -7.98
CA GLU A 76 -15.88 1.93 -8.78
C GLU A 76 -16.68 0.66 -9.12
N GLU A 77 -17.98 0.80 -9.39
CA GLU A 77 -18.84 -0.35 -9.71
C GLU A 77 -18.29 -1.14 -10.90
N GLY A 78 -18.03 -2.43 -10.68
CA GLY A 78 -17.52 -3.36 -11.71
C GLY A 78 -15.99 -3.45 -11.81
N ASP A 79 -15.22 -2.70 -11.01
CA ASP A 79 -13.76 -2.72 -11.07
C ASP A 79 -13.14 -3.86 -10.25
N GLN A 80 -12.00 -4.40 -10.72
CA GLN A 80 -11.26 -5.43 -9.98
C GLN A 80 -10.61 -4.85 -8.73
N VAL A 81 -10.58 -5.62 -7.64
CA VAL A 81 -9.96 -5.19 -6.38
C VAL A 81 -8.44 -5.09 -6.55
N ARG A 82 -7.90 -3.87 -6.47
CA ARG A 82 -6.45 -3.60 -6.53
C ARG A 82 -5.90 -3.37 -5.14
N PHE A 83 -5.02 -4.27 -4.71
CA PHE A 83 -4.32 -4.15 -3.44
C PHE A 83 -3.06 -3.29 -3.56
N TYR A 84 -2.86 -2.41 -2.57
CA TYR A 84 -1.57 -1.77 -2.38
C TYR A 84 -0.69 -2.66 -1.50
N VAL A 85 0.59 -2.75 -1.86
CA VAL A 85 1.61 -3.46 -1.09
C VAL A 85 2.65 -2.48 -0.55
N HIS A 86 3.24 -2.81 0.60
CA HIS A 86 4.39 -2.08 1.13
C HIS A 86 5.71 -2.75 0.70
N THR A 87 6.80 -2.00 0.83
CA THR A 87 8.12 -2.39 0.30
C THR A 87 8.60 -3.76 0.77
N GLU A 88 8.33 -4.15 2.01
CA GLU A 88 8.79 -5.42 2.59
C GLU A 88 8.04 -6.65 2.07
N SER A 89 6.77 -6.50 1.68
CA SER A 89 5.94 -7.57 1.11
C SER A 89 5.96 -7.58 -0.42
N LEU A 90 6.64 -6.63 -1.05
CA LEU A 90 6.70 -6.51 -2.51
C LEU A 90 7.33 -7.75 -3.15
N PHE A 91 8.40 -8.28 -2.53
CA PHE A 91 9.06 -9.49 -3.03
C PHE A 91 8.12 -10.70 -2.99
N ASP A 92 7.44 -10.90 -1.86
CA ASP A 92 6.53 -12.03 -1.67
C ASP A 92 5.36 -11.94 -2.65
N ALA A 93 4.77 -10.75 -2.83
CA ALA A 93 3.72 -10.54 -3.83
C ALA A 93 4.17 -10.86 -5.27
N CYS A 94 5.39 -10.48 -5.65
CA CYS A 94 5.95 -10.85 -6.96
C CYS A 94 6.20 -12.35 -7.08
N LYS A 95 6.68 -12.99 -6.01
CA LYS A 95 6.96 -14.42 -5.97
C LYS A 95 5.68 -15.24 -6.07
N ASP A 96 4.62 -14.83 -5.38
CA ASP A 96 3.33 -15.53 -5.38
C ASP A 96 2.70 -15.54 -6.77
N VAL A 97 2.73 -14.40 -7.48
CA VAL A 97 2.26 -14.31 -8.87
C VAL A 97 3.08 -15.22 -9.80
N HIS A 98 4.41 -15.23 -9.63
CA HIS A 98 5.27 -16.06 -10.46
C HIS A 98 5.04 -17.56 -10.27
N ASN A 99 4.72 -18.00 -9.04
CA ASN A 99 4.46 -19.41 -8.72
C ASN A 99 3.03 -19.88 -9.07
N GLN A 100 2.12 -18.96 -9.41
CA GLN A 100 0.75 -19.26 -9.84
C GLN A 100 0.61 -19.41 -11.36
N THR A 101 1.69 -19.21 -12.11
CA THR A 101 1.76 -19.37 -13.57
C THR A 101 2.41 -20.70 -13.92
#